data_AF-A0A0J0YKK1-F1
#
_entry.id   AF-A0A0J0YKK1-F1
#
_cell.length_a   1.000
_cell.length_b   1.000
_cell.length_c   1.000
_cell.angle_alpha   90.00
_cell.angle_beta   90.00
_cell.angle_gamma   90.00
#
_symmetry.space_group_name_H-M   'P 1'
#
loop_
_entity.id
_entity.type
_entity.pdbx_description
1 polymer ?
#
loop_
_entity_poly.entity_id
_entity_poly.type
_entity_poly.pdbx_seq_one_letter_code
_entity_poly.pdbx_strand_id
1 'polypeptide(L)'
;MNELLEKNRIIDKWLENNEFYNIKKSSDNSFIRADAYNNRMLIVIKPGDEKEIDTKEIIEFASKNKRQIWIANVETKEENIEWEIL
;
A
#
# COMPACT_ATOMS: atom_id res chain seq x y z
N MET A 1 -13.83 10.25 10.78
CA MET A 1 -13.17 9.99 9.48
C MET A 1 -12.74 8.53 9.48
N ASN A 2 -12.97 7.77 8.41
CA ASN A 2 -12.59 6.35 8.35
C ASN A 2 -11.06 6.23 8.42
N GLU A 3 -10.53 5.49 9.38
CA GLU A 3 -9.09 5.33 9.62
C GLU A 3 -8.34 4.90 8.35
N LEU A 4 -8.94 4.02 7.55
CA LEU A 4 -8.37 3.56 6.30
C LEU A 4 -8.22 4.70 5.26
N LEU A 5 -9.18 5.62 5.22
CA LEU A 5 -9.09 6.78 4.31
C LEU A 5 -7.97 7.73 4.72
N GLU A 6 -7.74 7.88 6.02
CA GLU A 6 -6.64 8.70 6.53
C GLU A 6 -5.28 8.07 6.24
N LYS A 7 -5.14 6.75 6.44
CA LYS A 7 -3.95 5.99 6.05
C LYS A 7 -3.65 6.12 4.55
N ASN A 8 -4.69 6.00 3.71
CA ASN A 8 -4.57 6.22 2.28
C ASN A 8 -4.06 7.62 1.94
N ARG A 9 -4.58 8.67 2.60
CA ARG A 9 -4.15 10.06 2.38
C ARG A 9 -2.66 10.25 2.68
N ILE A 10 -2.17 9.62 3.74
CA ILE A 10 -0.76 9.68 4.13
C ILE A 10 0.11 8.96 3.09
N ILE A 11 -0.31 7.76 2.64
CA ILE A 11 0.39 7.01 1.59
C ILE A 11 0.41 7.79 0.26
N ASP A 12 -0.71 8.40 -0.15
CA ASP A 12 -0.77 9.18 -1.39
C ASP A 12 0.28 10.29 -1.39
N LYS A 13 0.33 11.09 -0.31
CA LYS A 13 1.33 12.17 -0.17
C LYS A 13 2.75 11.62 -0.26
N TRP A 14 3.01 10.49 0.40
CA TRP A 14 4.34 9.87 0.36
C TRP A 14 4.69 9.42 -1.06
N LEU A 15 3.76 8.78 -1.77
CA LEU A 15 3.96 8.33 -3.15
C LEU A 15 4.21 9.49 -4.12
N GLU A 16 3.43 10.57 -4.00
CA GLU A 16 3.61 11.80 -4.78
C GLU A 16 5.00 12.41 -4.56
N ASN A 17 5.46 12.49 -3.30
CA ASN A 17 6.76 13.03 -2.95
C ASN A 17 7.96 12.17 -3.40
N ASN A 18 7.73 10.87 -3.66
CA ASN A 18 8.76 9.92 -4.06
C ASN A 18 8.67 9.52 -5.55
N GLU A 19 8.04 10.36 -6.37
CA GLU A 19 7.99 10.21 -7.84
C GLU A 19 7.29 8.93 -8.33
N PHE A 20 6.35 8.40 -7.56
CA PHE A 20 5.50 7.30 -8.00
C PHE A 20 4.38 7.80 -8.92
N TYR A 21 3.96 6.95 -9.86
CA TYR A 21 2.94 7.26 -10.85
C TYR A 21 2.01 6.06 -11.11
N ASN A 22 0.99 6.25 -11.96
CA ASN A 22 -0.07 5.26 -12.24
C ASN A 22 -0.80 4.74 -10.98
N ILE A 23 -0.95 5.61 -9.98
CA ILE A 23 -1.52 5.26 -8.68
C ILE A 23 -3.00 4.91 -8.84
N LYS A 24 -3.39 3.67 -8.47
CA LYS A 24 -4.78 3.19 -8.52
C LYS A 24 -5.14 2.40 -7.28
N LYS A 25 -6.19 2.83 -6.59
CA LYS A 25 -6.72 2.18 -5.39
C LYS A 25 -7.72 1.09 -5.74
N SER A 26 -7.85 0.09 -4.87
CA SER A 26 -8.96 -0.86 -4.88
C SER A 26 -10.25 -0.18 -4.43
N SER A 27 -11.40 -0.78 -4.74
CA SER A 27 -12.73 -0.24 -4.37
C SER A 27 -12.96 -0.14 -2.87
N ASP A 28 -12.29 -0.99 -2.08
CA ASP A 28 -12.33 -1.03 -0.62
C ASP A 28 -11.18 -0.23 0.03
N ASN A 29 -10.30 0.39 -0.77
CA ASN A 29 -9.13 1.16 -0.34
C ASN A 29 -8.10 0.37 0.50
N SER A 30 -8.09 -0.96 0.43
CA SER A 30 -7.11 -1.82 1.12
C SER A 30 -5.82 -2.02 0.31
N PHE A 31 -5.88 -1.78 -1.00
CA PHE A 31 -4.74 -1.92 -1.91
C PHE A 31 -4.52 -0.67 -2.76
N ILE A 32 -3.26 -0.40 -3.06
CA ILE A 32 -2.84 0.63 -4.00
C ILE A 32 -1.86 0.02 -5.00
N ARG A 33 -2.14 0.12 -6.30
CA ARG A 33 -1.16 -0.13 -7.34
C ARG A 33 -0.42 1.16 -7.62
N ALA A 34 0.90 1.12 -7.63
CA ALA A 34 1.73 2.25 -8.01
C ALA A 34 2.93 1.73 -8.81
N ASP A 35 3.46 2.58 -9.69
CA ASP A 35 4.64 2.29 -10.49
C ASP A 35 5.72 3.34 -10.17
N ALA A 36 6.98 2.92 -10.15
CA ALA A 36 8.18 3.75 -10.14
C ALA A 36 9.02 3.43 -11.37
N TYR A 37 10.06 4.24 -11.61
CA TYR A 37 10.91 4.18 -12.80
C TYR A 37 11.30 2.75 -13.24
N ASN A 38 11.69 1.88 -12.29
CA ASN A 38 12.08 0.50 -12.57
C ASN A 38 11.22 -0.57 -11.89
N ASN A 39 10.25 -0.19 -11.06
CA ASN A 39 9.53 -1.13 -10.20
C ASN A 39 8.02 -0.89 -10.31
N ARG A 40 7.25 -1.98 -10.41
CA ARG A 40 5.80 -1.94 -10.24
C ARG A 40 5.48 -2.52 -8.89
N MET A 41 4.66 -1.85 -8.08
CA MET A 41 4.33 -2.35 -6.76
C MET A 41 2.84 -2.51 -6.55
N LEU A 42 2.52 -3.41 -5.63
CA LEU A 42 1.24 -3.54 -5.00
C LEU A 42 1.43 -3.20 -3.52
N ILE A 43 0.89 -2.05 -3.13
CA ILE A 43 0.90 -1.59 -1.76
C ILE A 43 -0.33 -2.14 -1.06
N VAL A 44 -0.13 -2.78 0.09
CA VAL A 44 -1.17 -3.33 0.94
C VAL A 44 -1.24 -2.50 2.21
N ILE A 45 -2.41 -1.99 2.57
CA ILE A 45 -2.56 -1.12 3.74
C ILE A 45 -3.02 -1.96 4.93
N LYS A 46 -2.25 -1.99 6.01
CA LYS A 46 -2.66 -2.71 7.23
C LYS A 46 -3.92 -2.07 7.82
N PRO A 47 -5.03 -2.84 7.94
CA PRO A 47 -6.29 -2.31 8.45
C PRO A 47 -6.25 -2.00 9.97
N GLY A 48 -5.21 -2.41 10.69
CA GLY A 48 -4.96 -2.18 12.11
C GLY A 48 -3.94 -3.18 12.65
N ASP A 49 -3.54 -3.05 13.92
CA ASP A 49 -2.49 -3.86 14.55
C ASP A 49 -2.89 -5.35 14.74
N GLU A 50 -4.18 -5.65 14.80
CA GLU A 50 -4.68 -7.00 15.16
C GLU A 50 -5.20 -7.83 13.98
N LYS A 51 -5.23 -7.28 12.76
CA LYS A 51 -5.73 -8.01 11.58
C LYS A 51 -4.59 -8.58 10.77
N GLU A 52 -4.46 -9.90 10.82
CA GLU A 52 -3.64 -10.64 9.86
C GLU A 52 -4.16 -10.41 8.44
N ILE A 53 -3.24 -10.06 7.55
CA ILE A 53 -3.48 -9.97 6.12
C ILE A 53 -3.28 -11.37 5.56
N ASP A 54 -4.23 -11.89 4.79
CA ASP A 54 -4.01 -13.13 4.04
C ASP A 54 -2.99 -12.86 2.92
N THR A 55 -1.74 -13.23 3.18
CA THR A 55 -0.62 -12.98 2.28
C THR A 55 -0.63 -13.87 1.05
N LYS A 56 -1.32 -15.02 1.06
CA LYS A 56 -1.26 -15.97 -0.07
C LYS A 56 -1.91 -15.42 -1.32
N GLU A 57 -3.13 -14.90 -1.20
CA GLU A 57 -3.88 -14.36 -2.34
C GLU A 57 -3.18 -13.12 -2.93
N ILE A 58 -2.60 -12.28 -2.06
CA ILE A 58 -1.83 -11.09 -2.43
C ILE A 58 -0.56 -11.49 -3.18
N ILE A 59 0.18 -12.48 -2.69
CA ILE A 59 1.39 -13.00 -3.35
C ILE A 59 1.05 -13.55 -4.73
N GLU A 60 -0.02 -14.33 -4.85
CA GLU A 60 -0.46 -14.88 -6.12
C GLU A 60 -0.83 -13.76 -7.12
N PHE A 61 -1.59 -12.75 -6.67
CA PHE A 61 -1.95 -11.61 -7.50
C PHE A 61 -0.73 -10.80 -7.94
N ALA A 62 0.17 -10.47 -7.01
CA ALA A 62 1.37 -9.68 -7.29
C ALA A 62 2.31 -10.40 -8.26
N SER A 63 2.51 -11.72 -8.05
CA SER A 63 3.31 -12.58 -8.93
C SER A 63 2.76 -12.62 -10.35
N LYS A 64 1.45 -12.85 -10.52
CA LYS A 64 0.78 -12.83 -11.85
C LYS A 64 0.95 -11.50 -12.59
N ASN A 65 1.04 -10.40 -11.84
CA ASN A 65 1.14 -9.05 -12.40
C ASN A 65 2.57 -8.48 -12.43
N LYS A 66 3.58 -9.27 -12.06
CA LYS A 66 4.99 -8.86 -11.94
C LYS A 66 5.16 -7.59 -11.07
N ARG A 67 4.54 -7.59 -9.89
CA ARG A 67 4.59 -6.49 -8.92
C ARG A 67 5.32 -6.93 -7.66
N GLN A 68 6.13 -6.04 -7.10
CA GLN A 68 6.67 -6.18 -5.75
C GLN A 68 5.58 -5.84 -4.72
N ILE A 69 5.58 -6.51 -3.57
CA ILE A 69 4.57 -6.28 -2.54
C ILE A 69 5.18 -5.40 -1.47
N TRP A 70 4.48 -4.31 -1.15
CA TRP A 70 4.89 -3.37 -0.11
C TRP A 70 3.74 -3.28 0.89
N ILE A 71 3.94 -3.74 2.11
CA ILE A 71 2.95 -3.63 3.17
C ILE A 71 3.21 -2.32 3.91
N ALA A 72 2.22 -1.44 3.91
CA ALA A 72 2.24 -0.16 4.60
C ALA A 72 1.67 -0.32 6.01
N ASN A 73 2.51 -0.12 7.03
CA ASN A 73 2.09 0.10 8.39
C ASN A 73 2.08 1.61 8.65
N VAL A 74 0.88 2.20 8.76
CA VAL A 74 0.70 3.65 8.80
C VAL A 74 0.26 4.11 10.18
N GLU A 75 1.10 4.93 10.81
CA GLU A 75 0.81 5.58 12.09
C GLU A 75 0.18 6.95 11.86
N THR A 76 -1.14 7.03 11.94
CA THR A 76 -1.90 8.23 11.56
C THR A 76 -1.61 9.47 12.41
N LYS A 77 -1.25 9.29 13.69
CA LYS A 77 -0.93 10.41 14.59
C LYS A 77 0.40 11.08 14.26
N GLU A 78 1.35 10.31 13.77
CA GLU A 78 2.72 10.78 13.46
C GLU A 78 2.90 11.06 11.96
N GLU A 79 1.87 10.79 11.14
CA GLU A 79 1.93 10.77 9.68
C GLU A 79 3.13 9.95 9.13
N ASN A 80 3.49 8.88 9.82
CA ASN A 80 4.62 8.03 9.49
C ASN A 80 4.17 6.74 8.77
N ILE A 81 5.05 6.19 7.93
CA ILE A 81 4.81 4.92 7.24
C ILE A 81 6.04 4.03 7.40
N GLU A 82 5.83 2.85 7.98
CA GLU A 82 6.80 1.77 7.95
C GLU A 82 6.44 0.80 6.83
N TRP A 83 7.47 0.34 6.11
CA TRP A 83 7.31 -0.51 4.94
C TRP A 83 7.91 -1.89 5.18
N GLU A 84 7.12 -2.92 4.88
CA GLU A 84 7.57 -4.31 4.82
C GLU A 84 7.52 -4.79 3.35
N ILE A 85 8.64 -5.31 2.83
CA ILE A 85 8.76 -5.74 1.44
C ILE A 85 8.74 -7.27 1.39
N LEU A 86 7.88 -7.84 0.53
CA LEU A 86 7.81 -9.28 0.25
C LEU A 86 8.22 -9.60 -1.19
#